data_AF-A0A0S8JGC6-F1
#
_entry.id   AF-A0A0S8JGC6-F1
#
_cell.length_a   1.000
_cell.length_b   1.000
_cell.length_c   1.000
_cell.angle_alpha   90.00
_cell.angle_beta   90.00
_cell.angle_gamma   90.00
#
_symmetry.space_group_name_H-M   'P 1'
#
loop_
_entity.id
_entity.type
_entity.pdbx_description
1 polymer ?
#
loop_
_entity_poly.entity_id
_entity_poly.type
_entity_poly.pdbx_seq_one_letter_code
_entity_poly.pdbx_strand_id
1 'polypeptide(L)'
;MAWTTLEIIKKHLQESGVEVDSICNEFHVLTGTEEEQLEHAYLTDKSETVKTIDSATPYYDGENKLSGTSWKSLDHEQIVPGALVAASNTLLTTIYIEGVDFVVEYPTGRIRRIEGGAISDGSMVCIWYQYYTVHTKDTDYTINYESGRLARIDGGEIADGSPVWVDYKISAVTVADSLINQAIVEVEGKILDRLSSDYSGESTDQGLKTGSTELTLSIVTREMSAETMRKYPSSQAGPLAKQWRNLSIRYEEQAWETLSPFLVSPALHGAKVQVNISRDNE
;
A
#
# COMPACT_ATOMS: atom_id res chain seq x y z
N MET A 1 -0.68 14.13 -31.29
CA MET A 1 -1.33 13.91 -29.98
C MET A 1 -0.66 12.72 -29.33
N ALA A 2 -0.55 12.70 -28.01
CA ALA A 2 0.06 11.58 -27.31
C ALA A 2 -0.80 10.30 -27.45
N TRP A 3 -0.16 9.13 -27.60
CA TRP A 3 -0.88 7.85 -27.69
C TRP A 3 -1.40 7.36 -26.33
N THR A 4 -0.84 7.88 -25.24
CA THR A 4 -1.30 7.65 -23.88
C THR A 4 -1.37 8.98 -23.12
N THR A 5 -1.95 8.98 -21.92
CA THR A 5 -2.06 10.19 -21.08
C THR A 5 -1.69 9.90 -19.63
N LEU A 6 -1.39 10.97 -18.90
CA LEU A 6 -1.15 10.93 -17.46
C LEU A 6 -2.28 10.22 -16.71
N GLU A 7 -3.55 10.53 -17.04
CA GLU A 7 -4.70 9.92 -16.36
C GLU A 7 -4.79 8.42 -16.60
N ILE A 8 -4.52 7.96 -17.83
CA ILE A 8 -4.53 6.53 -18.19
C ILE A 8 -3.46 5.78 -17.39
N ILE A 9 -2.24 6.31 -17.33
CA ILE A 9 -1.13 5.69 -16.59
C ILE A 9 -1.43 5.63 -15.09
N LYS A 10 -1.91 6.73 -14.50
CA LYS A 10 -2.29 6.77 -13.08
C LYS A 10 -3.34 5.71 -12.75
N LYS A 11 -4.36 5.58 -13.61
CA LYS A 11 -5.41 4.57 -13.43
C LYS A 11 -4.82 3.15 -13.44
N HIS A 12 -3.94 2.83 -14.40
CA HIS A 12 -3.31 1.52 -14.46
C HIS A 12 -2.41 1.22 -13.24
N LEU A 13 -1.66 2.21 -12.75
CA LEU A 13 -0.84 2.04 -11.55
C LEU A 13 -1.68 1.76 -10.32
N GLN A 14 -2.82 2.43 -10.16
CA GLN A 14 -3.78 2.17 -9.08
C GLN A 14 -4.36 0.75 -9.15
N GLU A 15 -4.67 0.27 -10.36
CA GLU A 15 -5.21 -1.09 -10.59
C GLU A 15 -4.15 -2.19 -10.50
N SER A 16 -2.86 -1.85 -10.59
CA SER A 16 -1.75 -2.83 -10.62
C SER A 16 -1.57 -3.62 -9.32
N GLY A 17 -2.26 -3.23 -8.24
CA GLY A 17 -2.42 -4.04 -7.03
C GLY A 17 -1.12 -4.32 -6.28
N VAL A 18 -0.09 -3.47 -6.43
CA VAL A 18 1.09 -3.54 -5.56
C VAL A 18 0.60 -3.34 -4.14
N GLU A 19 0.92 -4.31 -3.27
CA GLU A 19 0.45 -4.32 -1.90
C GLU A 19 0.80 -3.00 -1.23
N VAL A 20 -0.25 -2.33 -0.81
CA VAL A 20 -0.19 -1.12 -0.01
C VAL A 20 0.22 -1.55 1.39
N ASP A 21 1.43 -1.18 1.80
CA ASP A 21 1.86 -1.36 3.17
C ASP A 21 0.84 -0.69 4.10
N SER A 22 0.28 -1.49 4.98
CA SER A 22 -0.61 -1.02 6.05
C SER A 22 0.25 -0.85 7.29
N ILE A 23 0.35 0.39 7.76
CA ILE A 23 1.00 0.74 9.00
C ILE A 23 -0.06 0.72 10.09
N CYS A 24 0.23 0.06 11.21
CA CYS A 24 -0.66 -0.03 12.35
C CYS A 24 0.05 0.46 13.60
N ASN A 25 -0.67 1.23 14.41
CA ASN A 25 -0.26 1.73 15.72
C ASN A 25 1.03 2.53 15.70
N GLU A 26 1.24 3.36 14.68
CA GLU A 26 2.35 4.32 14.69
C GLU A 26 2.12 5.36 15.78
N PHE A 27 3.10 5.53 16.67
CA PHE A 27 2.96 6.32 17.89
C PHE A 27 3.46 7.76 17.68
N HIS A 28 2.63 8.73 18.07
CA HIS A 28 2.96 10.16 18.06
C HIS A 28 2.46 10.86 19.32
N VAL A 29 3.00 12.04 19.61
CA VAL A 29 2.50 12.93 20.66
C VAL A 29 2.14 14.27 20.02
N LEU A 30 0.85 14.60 19.97
CA LEU A 30 0.40 15.83 19.33
C LEU A 30 0.43 16.99 20.34
N THR A 31 1.34 17.95 20.14
CA THR A 31 1.51 19.13 21.01
C THR A 31 1.07 20.40 20.30
N GLY A 32 0.25 21.22 20.96
CA GLY A 32 -0.39 22.38 20.35
C GLY A 32 -1.18 22.01 19.08
N THR A 33 -1.24 22.95 18.15
CA THR A 33 -1.79 22.70 16.81
C THR A 33 -0.67 22.50 15.79
N GLU A 34 0.52 22.07 16.23
CA GLU A 34 1.66 21.87 15.35
C GLU A 34 1.49 20.58 14.53
N GLU A 35 2.03 20.58 13.31
CA GLU A 35 2.00 19.42 12.44
C GLU A 35 3.13 18.45 12.79
N GLU A 36 2.75 17.24 13.19
CA GLU A 36 3.65 16.11 13.35
C GLU A 36 3.82 15.34 12.04
N GLN A 37 5.03 14.87 11.78
CA GLN A 37 5.36 14.07 10.59
C GLN A 37 5.16 12.60 10.92
N LEU A 38 4.23 11.94 10.22
CA LEU A 38 4.18 10.48 10.19
C LEU A 38 5.44 9.95 9.49
N GLU A 39 5.86 8.73 9.80
CA GLU A 39 7.04 8.08 9.21
C GLU A 39 6.98 8.08 7.68
N HIS A 40 5.77 8.04 7.12
CA HIS A 40 5.52 7.99 5.70
C HIS A 40 4.70 9.18 5.18
N ALA A 41 4.87 9.47 3.90
CA ALA A 41 4.10 10.43 3.12
C ALA A 41 3.27 9.68 2.06
N TYR A 42 2.46 10.40 1.27
CA TYR A 42 1.64 9.84 0.19
C TYR A 42 0.71 8.71 0.66
N LEU A 43 -0.03 9.01 1.71
CA LEU A 43 -1.01 8.11 2.30
C LEU A 43 -2.21 7.94 1.36
N THR A 44 -2.86 6.78 1.44
CA THR A 44 -4.12 6.55 0.74
C THR A 44 -5.19 7.42 1.40
N ASP A 45 -5.93 8.19 0.59
CA ASP A 45 -7.01 9.06 1.08
C ASP A 45 -8.02 8.25 1.93
N LYS A 46 -8.36 8.77 3.11
CA LYS A 46 -9.29 8.17 4.08
C LYS A 46 -8.88 6.78 4.59
N SER A 47 -7.61 6.43 4.47
CA SER A 47 -7.12 5.16 5.03
C SER A 47 -6.70 5.24 6.48
N GLU A 48 -6.61 6.45 7.02
CA GLU A 48 -6.12 6.69 8.36
C GLU A 48 -7.16 6.36 9.42
N THR A 49 -6.69 5.97 10.60
CA THR A 49 -7.48 5.87 11.83
C THR A 49 -6.63 6.40 12.97
N VAL A 50 -7.00 7.56 13.51
CA VAL A 50 -6.29 8.21 14.62
C VAL A 50 -6.97 7.82 15.93
N LYS A 51 -6.17 7.35 16.89
CA LYS A 51 -6.65 6.71 18.11
C LYS A 51 -5.95 7.25 19.34
N THR A 52 -6.63 7.33 20.48
CA THR A 52 -6.03 7.61 21.80
C THR A 52 -6.46 6.55 22.81
N ILE A 53 -5.77 6.48 23.95
CA ILE A 53 -6.20 5.73 25.13
C ILE A 53 -6.61 6.73 26.20
N ASP A 54 -7.92 6.99 26.32
CA ASP A 54 -8.42 8.04 27.22
C ASP A 54 -8.72 7.53 28.64
N SER A 55 -8.88 6.22 28.80
CA SER A 55 -9.15 5.62 30.12
C SER A 55 -7.88 5.04 30.75
N ALA A 56 -7.53 5.54 31.94
CA ALA A 56 -6.47 4.97 32.76
C ALA A 56 -6.85 3.62 33.40
N THR A 57 -8.15 3.30 33.47
CA THR A 57 -8.65 2.07 34.09
C THR A 57 -9.19 1.11 33.03
N PRO A 58 -8.84 -0.19 33.09
CA PRO A 58 -9.46 -1.20 32.23
C PRO A 58 -10.98 -1.20 32.37
N TYR A 59 -11.68 -1.29 31.24
CA TYR A 59 -13.12 -1.54 31.17
C TYR A 59 -13.40 -2.98 31.57
N TYR A 60 -14.46 -3.20 32.37
CA TYR A 60 -14.94 -4.53 32.73
C TYR A 60 -16.15 -4.88 31.87
N ASP A 61 -16.00 -5.89 31.01
CA ASP A 61 -17.02 -6.35 30.04
C ASP A 61 -17.99 -7.37 30.65
N GLY A 62 -17.96 -7.54 31.98
CA GLY A 62 -18.80 -8.51 32.66
C GLY A 62 -18.32 -9.96 32.50
N GLU A 63 -19.24 -10.88 32.79
CA GLU A 63 -19.05 -12.31 32.60
C GLU A 63 -19.51 -12.73 31.21
N ASN A 64 -18.59 -13.19 30.39
CA ASN A 64 -18.82 -13.61 29.02
C ASN A 64 -18.84 -15.14 28.91
N LYS A 65 -19.94 -15.69 28.40
CA LYS A 65 -20.04 -17.12 28.10
C LYS A 65 -19.33 -17.44 26.78
N LEU A 66 -18.22 -18.16 26.85
CA LEU A 66 -17.50 -18.61 25.65
C LEU A 66 -17.91 -20.05 25.31
N SER A 67 -18.65 -20.23 24.22
CA SER A 67 -19.18 -21.54 23.77
C SER A 67 -18.64 -21.94 22.40
N GLY A 68 -18.36 -23.23 22.21
CA GLY A 68 -17.70 -23.79 21.04
C GLY A 68 -16.36 -23.12 20.78
N THR A 69 -16.13 -22.77 19.52
CA THR A 69 -15.00 -21.95 19.05
C THR A 69 -15.50 -20.71 18.30
N SER A 70 -16.74 -20.31 18.58
CA SER A 70 -17.40 -19.16 17.96
C SER A 70 -16.88 -17.85 18.52
N TRP A 71 -16.79 -16.84 17.66
CA TRP A 71 -16.48 -15.48 18.08
C TRP A 71 -17.63 -14.87 18.89
N LYS A 72 -17.25 -14.21 20.00
CA LYS A 72 -18.11 -13.41 20.85
C LYS A 72 -17.64 -11.96 20.77
N SER A 73 -18.56 -11.05 20.44
CA SER A 73 -18.29 -9.60 20.51
C SER A 73 -18.27 -9.13 21.97
N LEU A 74 -17.30 -8.28 22.26
CA LEU A 74 -17.19 -7.45 23.46
C LEU A 74 -18.00 -6.16 23.25
N ASP A 75 -18.14 -5.35 24.31
CA ASP A 75 -18.89 -4.08 24.24
C ASP A 75 -18.20 -3.02 23.37
N HIS A 76 -16.88 -3.11 23.20
CA HIS A 76 -16.08 -2.15 22.43
C HIS A 76 -15.24 -2.82 21.33
N GLU A 77 -15.03 -2.08 20.24
CA GLU A 77 -14.06 -2.38 19.19
C GLU A 77 -12.69 -1.76 19.52
N GLN A 78 -11.70 -1.90 18.62
CA GLN A 78 -10.38 -1.26 18.75
C GLN A 78 -9.71 -1.52 20.11
N ILE A 79 -9.70 -2.78 20.53
CA ILE A 79 -9.07 -3.20 21.79
C ILE A 79 -7.55 -2.97 21.69
N VAL A 80 -6.95 -2.43 22.76
CA VAL A 80 -5.50 -2.21 22.82
C VAL A 80 -4.79 -3.58 22.87
N PRO A 81 -3.90 -3.89 21.91
CA PRO A 81 -3.17 -5.15 21.88
C PRO A 81 -2.44 -5.44 23.20
N GLY A 82 -2.64 -6.65 23.75
CA GLY A 82 -2.01 -7.08 24.99
C GLY A 82 -2.57 -6.46 26.28
N ALA A 83 -3.62 -5.62 26.20
CA ALA A 83 -4.27 -5.04 27.38
C ALA A 83 -5.48 -5.85 27.88
N LEU A 84 -5.83 -6.95 27.21
CA LEU A 84 -6.97 -7.79 27.60
C LEU A 84 -6.55 -8.81 28.67
N VAL A 85 -7.36 -8.90 29.73
CA VAL A 85 -7.25 -9.90 30.79
C VAL A 85 -8.53 -10.72 30.83
N ALA A 86 -8.40 -12.03 30.71
CA ALA A 86 -9.50 -12.97 30.87
C ALA A 86 -9.26 -13.84 32.10
N ALA A 87 -10.26 -13.97 32.98
CA ALA A 87 -10.13 -14.78 34.19
C ALA A 87 -11.39 -15.58 34.49
N SER A 88 -11.25 -16.63 35.30
CA SER A 88 -12.37 -17.50 35.69
C SER A 88 -13.40 -16.80 36.59
N ASN A 89 -13.02 -15.71 37.27
CA ASN A 89 -13.89 -14.91 38.12
C ASN A 89 -13.29 -13.51 38.37
N THR A 90 -14.06 -12.64 39.03
CA THR A 90 -13.66 -11.27 39.41
C THR A 90 -12.54 -11.20 40.46
N LEU A 91 -12.23 -12.32 41.12
CA LEU A 91 -11.11 -12.44 42.07
C LEU A 91 -9.81 -12.89 41.39
N LEU A 92 -9.79 -13.02 40.06
CA LEU A 92 -8.63 -13.44 39.27
C LEU A 92 -8.03 -14.79 39.73
N THR A 93 -8.88 -15.72 40.18
CA THR A 93 -8.40 -17.02 40.72
C THR A 93 -7.64 -17.85 39.67
N THR A 94 -8.04 -17.72 38.41
CA THR A 94 -7.30 -18.29 37.27
C THR A 94 -7.29 -17.25 36.18
N ILE A 95 -6.11 -16.83 35.75
CA ILE A 95 -5.92 -15.94 34.61
C ILE A 95 -5.60 -16.80 33.41
N TYR A 96 -6.40 -16.65 32.36
CA TYR A 96 -6.21 -17.36 31.10
C TYR A 96 -5.16 -16.65 30.24
N ILE A 97 -4.48 -17.41 29.39
CA ILE A 97 -3.38 -16.92 28.57
C ILE A 97 -3.85 -16.79 27.11
N GLU A 98 -3.69 -15.60 26.54
CA GLU A 98 -3.97 -15.37 25.12
C GLU A 98 -3.03 -16.19 24.23
N GLY A 99 -3.57 -16.76 23.15
CA GLY A 99 -2.87 -17.68 22.25
C GLY A 99 -2.79 -19.12 22.77
N VAL A 100 -3.17 -19.37 24.03
CA VAL A 100 -3.23 -20.72 24.63
C VAL A 100 -4.65 -21.11 24.97
N ASP A 101 -5.36 -20.24 25.69
CA ASP A 101 -6.71 -20.50 26.19
C ASP A 101 -7.79 -19.79 25.36
N PHE A 102 -7.46 -18.62 24.80
CA PHE A 102 -8.34 -17.80 23.97
C PHE A 102 -7.55 -17.03 22.91
N VAL A 103 -8.24 -16.50 21.92
CA VAL A 103 -7.69 -15.52 20.95
C VAL A 103 -8.59 -14.30 20.89
N VAL A 104 -7.99 -13.15 20.61
CA VAL A 104 -8.67 -11.87 20.46
C VAL A 104 -8.46 -11.36 19.04
N GLU A 105 -9.50 -10.76 18.48
CA GLU A 105 -9.43 -9.95 17.27
C GLU A 105 -9.60 -8.49 17.66
N TYR A 106 -8.45 -7.84 17.87
CA TYR A 106 -8.37 -6.50 18.45
C TYR A 106 -9.17 -5.43 17.71
N PRO A 107 -9.09 -5.31 16.36
CA PRO A 107 -9.79 -4.23 15.67
C PRO A 107 -11.32 -4.32 15.80
N THR A 108 -11.87 -5.54 15.82
CA THR A 108 -13.32 -5.78 15.85
C THR A 108 -13.86 -6.12 17.23
N GLY A 109 -13.01 -6.12 18.27
CA GLY A 109 -13.45 -6.39 19.64
C GLY A 109 -14.05 -7.78 19.84
N ARG A 110 -13.48 -8.81 19.22
CA ARG A 110 -14.00 -10.18 19.32
C ARG A 110 -13.06 -11.09 20.09
N ILE A 111 -13.63 -12.00 20.87
CA ILE A 111 -12.88 -13.03 21.60
C ILE A 111 -13.48 -14.40 21.31
N ARG A 112 -12.66 -15.45 21.31
CA ARG A 112 -13.14 -16.84 21.37
C ARG A 112 -12.17 -17.71 22.15
N ARG A 113 -12.67 -18.79 22.74
CA ARG A 113 -11.81 -19.81 23.35
C ARG A 113 -11.07 -20.62 22.28
N ILE A 114 -9.92 -21.17 22.66
CA ILE A 114 -9.18 -22.15 21.86
C ILE A 114 -9.61 -23.54 22.30
N GLU A 115 -9.89 -24.42 21.34
CA GLU A 115 -10.18 -25.82 21.64
C GLU A 115 -8.94 -26.50 22.22
N GLY A 116 -9.11 -27.24 23.33
CA GLY A 116 -8.00 -27.83 24.08
C GLY A 116 -7.32 -26.89 25.09
N GLY A 117 -7.68 -25.60 25.12
CA GLY A 117 -7.26 -24.67 26.17
C GLY A 117 -7.96 -24.89 27.51
N ALA A 118 -7.56 -24.15 28.54
CA ALA A 118 -8.08 -24.27 29.91
C ALA A 118 -9.50 -23.70 30.10
N ILE A 119 -10.01 -22.93 29.14
CA ILE A 119 -11.40 -22.46 29.15
C ILE A 119 -12.30 -23.59 28.62
N SER A 120 -13.01 -24.26 29.53
CA SER A 120 -13.99 -25.31 29.18
C SER A 120 -15.14 -24.74 28.35
N ASP A 121 -15.71 -25.58 27.48
CA ASP A 121 -16.83 -25.19 26.63
C ASP A 121 -18.05 -24.70 27.46
N GLY A 122 -18.57 -23.53 27.12
CA GLY A 122 -19.71 -22.91 27.77
C GLY A 122 -19.39 -22.25 29.13
N SER A 123 -18.12 -22.11 29.49
CA SER A 123 -17.71 -21.45 30.74
C SER A 123 -17.96 -19.94 30.71
N MET A 124 -18.24 -19.39 31.88
CA MET A 124 -18.26 -17.94 32.11
C MET A 124 -16.84 -17.45 32.37
N VAL A 125 -16.44 -16.39 31.68
CA VAL A 125 -15.11 -15.77 31.79
C VAL A 125 -15.30 -14.29 32.06
N CYS A 126 -14.68 -13.79 33.12
CA CYS A 126 -14.62 -12.35 33.39
C CYS A 126 -13.57 -11.71 32.49
N ILE A 127 -13.91 -10.62 31.81
CA ILE A 127 -13.03 -9.96 30.84
C ILE A 127 -12.84 -8.50 31.21
N TRP A 128 -11.58 -8.06 31.23
CA TRP A 128 -11.21 -6.65 31.32
C TRP A 128 -10.30 -6.27 30.15
N TYR A 129 -10.38 -5.05 29.66
CA TYR A 129 -9.50 -4.56 28.61
C TYR A 129 -9.38 -3.03 28.60
N GLN A 130 -8.36 -2.52 27.92
CA GLN A 130 -8.36 -1.14 27.43
C GLN A 130 -8.72 -1.15 25.94
N TYR A 131 -9.38 -0.08 25.50
CA TYR A 131 -9.75 0.12 24.11
C TYR A 131 -9.33 1.53 23.68
N TYR A 132 -9.14 1.71 22.39
CA TYR A 132 -8.85 3.00 21.81
C TYR A 132 -10.14 3.80 21.60
N THR A 133 -10.08 5.10 21.86
CA THR A 133 -11.04 6.06 21.33
C THR A 133 -10.61 6.44 19.91
N VAL A 134 -11.49 6.27 18.93
CA VAL A 134 -11.23 6.65 17.53
C VAL A 134 -11.71 8.08 17.31
N HIS A 135 -10.83 8.91 16.75
CA HIS A 135 -11.09 10.33 16.50
C HIS A 135 -11.58 10.59 15.08
N THR A 136 -12.26 11.72 14.89
CA THR A 136 -12.87 12.10 13.62
C THR A 136 -12.05 13.16 12.90
N LYS A 137 -11.71 12.89 11.64
CA LYS A 137 -11.03 13.85 10.76
C LYS A 137 -11.85 15.14 10.61
N ASP A 138 -11.16 16.27 10.53
CA ASP A 138 -11.70 17.62 10.37
C ASP A 138 -12.58 18.07 11.57
N THR A 139 -12.61 17.27 12.64
CA THR A 139 -13.22 17.60 13.94
C THR A 139 -12.15 17.60 15.03
N ASP A 140 -11.39 16.50 15.13
CA ASP A 140 -10.39 16.31 16.18
C ASP A 140 -8.95 16.47 15.66
N TYR A 141 -8.74 16.15 14.38
CA TYR A 141 -7.45 16.24 13.72
C TYR A 141 -7.57 16.60 12.24
N THR A 142 -6.50 17.13 11.66
CA THR A 142 -6.32 17.27 10.21
C THR A 142 -5.15 16.42 9.76
N ILE A 143 -5.24 15.87 8.55
CA ILE A 143 -4.14 15.12 7.93
C ILE A 143 -3.93 15.56 6.48
N ASN A 144 -2.68 15.83 6.12
CA ASN A 144 -2.26 16.00 4.73
C ASN A 144 -1.73 14.67 4.22
N TYR A 145 -2.50 14.00 3.37
CA TYR A 145 -2.12 12.70 2.82
C TYR A 145 -0.88 12.75 1.93
N GLU A 146 -0.63 13.86 1.24
CA GLU A 146 0.53 13.98 0.35
C GLU A 146 1.82 14.07 1.17
N SER A 147 1.86 14.93 2.19
CA SER A 147 3.04 15.13 3.02
C SER A 147 3.13 14.21 4.24
N GLY A 148 2.06 13.50 4.59
CA GLY A 148 2.00 12.69 5.81
C GLY A 148 2.00 13.53 7.10
N ARG A 149 1.48 14.75 7.05
CA ARG A 149 1.43 15.66 8.20
C ARG A 149 0.12 15.52 8.95
N LEU A 150 0.19 15.25 10.25
CA LEU A 150 -0.94 15.11 11.16
C LEU A 150 -0.91 16.25 12.18
N ALA A 151 -2.03 16.93 12.39
CA ALA A 151 -2.15 17.95 13.43
C ALA A 151 -3.44 17.77 14.20
N ARG A 152 -3.41 18.11 15.49
CA ARG A 152 -4.61 18.26 16.30
C ARG A 152 -5.37 19.54 15.90
N ILE A 153 -6.70 19.48 15.93
CA ILE A 153 -7.55 20.68 15.88
C ILE A 153 -7.80 21.20 17.30
N ASP A 154 -7.57 22.50 17.52
CA ASP A 154 -7.90 23.13 18.81
C ASP A 154 -9.41 23.07 19.09
N GLY A 155 -9.77 22.65 20.30
CA GLY A 155 -11.15 22.40 20.71
C GLY A 155 -11.74 21.03 20.31
N GLY A 156 -10.97 20.17 19.63
CA GLY A 156 -11.33 18.77 19.40
C GLY A 156 -11.17 17.88 20.65
N GLU A 157 -11.47 16.59 20.52
CA GLU A 157 -11.43 15.63 21.65
C GLU A 157 -10.02 15.10 21.98
N ILE A 158 -9.06 15.23 21.07
CA ILE A 158 -7.65 14.90 21.35
C ILE A 158 -7.09 15.97 22.31
N ALA A 159 -6.69 15.60 23.52
CA ALA A 159 -6.10 16.57 24.45
C ALA A 159 -4.67 17.00 24.07
N ASP A 160 -4.24 18.15 24.60
CA ASP A 160 -2.90 18.67 24.34
C ASP A 160 -1.79 17.81 24.96
N GLY A 161 -0.80 17.44 24.14
CA GLY A 161 0.28 16.55 24.55
C GLY A 161 -0.16 15.08 24.70
N SER A 162 -1.34 14.71 24.17
CA SER A 162 -1.81 13.33 24.24
C SER A 162 -1.05 12.41 23.28
N PRO A 163 -0.75 11.18 23.71
CA PRO A 163 -0.27 10.14 22.81
C PRO A 163 -1.38 9.71 21.87
N VAL A 164 -1.06 9.61 20.58
CA VAL A 164 -1.94 9.08 19.54
C VAL A 164 -1.30 7.88 18.85
N TRP A 165 -2.14 6.96 18.41
CA TRP A 165 -1.79 5.82 17.58
C TRP A 165 -2.48 5.97 16.24
N VAL A 166 -1.71 5.92 15.17
CA VAL A 166 -2.21 6.12 13.82
C VAL A 166 -2.04 4.83 13.04
N ASP A 167 -3.17 4.32 12.54
CA ASP A 167 -3.15 3.32 11.48
C ASP A 167 -3.34 4.04 10.15
N TYR A 168 -2.65 3.62 9.10
CA TYR A 168 -2.88 4.17 7.76
C TYR A 168 -2.32 3.24 6.69
N LYS A 169 -2.70 3.53 5.45
CA LYS A 169 -2.20 2.82 4.28
C LYS A 169 -1.35 3.76 3.44
N ILE A 170 -0.18 3.31 3.03
CA ILE A 170 0.67 4.10 2.13
C ILE A 170 0.14 3.87 0.72
N SER A 171 -0.24 4.92 0.00
CA SER A 171 -0.58 4.72 -1.41
C SER A 171 0.62 4.08 -2.08
N ALA A 172 0.38 3.01 -2.86
CA ALA A 172 1.40 2.41 -3.71
C ALA A 172 1.77 3.45 -4.77
N VAL A 173 2.58 4.40 -4.34
CA VAL A 173 3.30 5.36 -5.14
C VAL A 173 2.40 6.37 -5.85
N THR A 174 2.34 7.59 -5.32
CA THR A 174 2.14 8.76 -6.18
C THR A 174 3.38 8.91 -7.05
N VAL A 175 3.35 8.32 -8.24
CA VAL A 175 4.39 8.59 -9.23
C VAL A 175 4.24 10.05 -9.60
N ALA A 176 5.30 10.84 -9.42
CA ALA A 176 5.26 12.26 -9.74
C ALA A 176 4.81 12.46 -11.19
N ASP A 177 3.89 13.39 -11.42
CA ASP A 177 3.34 13.67 -12.76
C ASP A 177 4.45 14.01 -13.76
N SER A 178 5.52 14.65 -13.30
CA SER A 178 6.70 14.93 -14.09
C SER A 178 7.41 13.66 -14.58
N LEU A 179 7.49 12.62 -13.75
CA LEU A 179 8.09 11.34 -14.12
C LEU A 179 7.22 10.62 -15.16
N ILE A 180 5.90 10.59 -14.97
CA ILE A 180 4.98 9.99 -15.93
C ILE A 180 5.06 10.72 -17.27
N ASN A 181 4.97 12.05 -17.27
CA ASN A 181 5.06 12.84 -18.49
C ASN A 181 6.40 12.66 -19.22
N GLN A 182 7.51 12.58 -18.48
CA GLN A 182 8.81 12.28 -19.08
C GLN A 182 8.84 10.89 -19.72
N ALA A 183 8.27 9.88 -19.06
CA ALA A 183 8.18 8.52 -19.60
C ALA A 183 7.32 8.46 -20.87
N ILE A 184 6.20 9.20 -20.91
CA ILE A 184 5.34 9.32 -22.11
C ILE A 184 6.16 9.85 -23.29
N VAL A 185 6.87 10.97 -23.09
CA VAL A 185 7.71 11.58 -24.15
C VAL A 185 8.80 10.62 -24.62
N GLU A 186 9.48 9.90 -23.71
CA GLU A 186 10.51 8.93 -24.06
C GLU A 186 9.94 7.77 -24.89
N VAL A 187 8.78 7.25 -24.51
CA VAL A 187 8.10 6.17 -25.22
C VAL A 187 7.66 6.59 -26.60
N GLU A 188 7.07 7.78 -26.73
CA GLU A 188 6.63 8.30 -28.02
C GLU A 188 7.78 8.44 -29.00
N GLY A 189 8.92 9.00 -28.56
CA GLY A 189 10.12 9.06 -29.38
C GLY A 189 10.58 7.66 -29.82
N LYS A 190 10.63 6.69 -28.90
CA LYS A 190 11.04 5.31 -29.20
C LYS A 190 10.13 4.61 -30.21
N ILE A 191 8.82 4.85 -30.16
CA ILE A 191 7.84 4.28 -31.09
C ILE A 191 7.98 4.98 -32.45
N LEU A 192 8.03 6.31 -32.47
CA LEU A 192 8.15 7.11 -33.70
C LEU A 192 9.39 6.74 -34.51
N ASP A 193 10.53 6.55 -33.86
CA ASP A 193 11.80 6.17 -34.51
C ASP A 193 11.73 4.82 -35.25
N ARG A 194 10.74 3.98 -34.91
CA ARG A 194 10.57 2.62 -35.45
C ARG A 194 9.24 2.44 -36.16
N LEU A 195 8.43 3.48 -36.28
CA LEU A 195 7.07 3.36 -36.80
C LEU A 195 7.09 3.00 -38.29
N SER A 196 6.32 2.00 -38.70
CA SER A 196 6.15 1.68 -40.11
C SER A 196 5.54 2.86 -40.87
N SER A 197 5.91 3.01 -42.14
CA SER A 197 5.41 4.07 -43.03
C SER A 197 3.89 4.05 -43.22
N ASP A 198 3.25 2.92 -42.91
CA ASP A 198 1.79 2.77 -42.96
C ASP A 198 1.06 3.51 -41.83
N TYR A 199 1.80 3.97 -40.82
CA TYR A 199 1.27 4.68 -39.66
C TYR A 199 1.94 6.04 -39.50
N SER A 200 1.33 6.92 -38.71
CA SER A 200 1.85 8.25 -38.39
C SER A 200 1.80 8.52 -36.88
N GLY A 201 2.50 9.55 -36.43
CA GLY A 201 2.41 10.07 -35.06
C GLY A 201 1.04 10.61 -34.66
N GLU A 202 0.09 10.67 -35.60
CA GLU A 202 -1.31 11.04 -35.35
C GLU A 202 -2.25 9.84 -35.45
N SER A 203 -1.71 8.63 -35.63
CA SER A 203 -2.51 7.41 -35.72
C SER A 203 -3.36 7.24 -34.48
N THR A 204 -4.66 6.98 -34.70
CA THR A 204 -5.62 6.71 -33.64
C THR A 204 -5.78 5.22 -33.34
N ASP A 205 -4.93 4.37 -33.93
CA ASP A 205 -4.98 2.92 -33.77
C ASP A 205 -4.90 2.51 -32.30
N GLN A 206 -5.79 1.60 -31.90
CA GLN A 206 -5.89 1.19 -30.51
C GLN A 206 -4.67 0.38 -30.05
N GLY A 207 -4.04 -0.40 -30.93
CA GLY A 207 -2.83 -1.15 -30.63
C GLY A 207 -1.64 -0.22 -30.32
N LEU A 208 -1.49 0.88 -31.06
CA LEU A 208 -0.47 1.90 -30.73
C LEU A 208 -0.73 2.56 -29.37
N LYS A 209 -1.99 2.87 -29.05
CA LYS A 209 -2.37 3.43 -27.74
C LYS A 209 -2.10 2.46 -26.60
N THR A 210 -2.51 1.20 -26.75
CA THR A 210 -2.29 0.15 -25.76
C THR A 210 -0.79 -0.09 -25.57
N GLY A 211 -0.04 -0.32 -26.66
CA GLY A 211 1.40 -0.57 -26.59
C GLY A 211 2.20 0.61 -26.05
N SER A 212 1.82 1.85 -26.37
CA SER A 212 2.42 3.06 -25.77
C SER A 212 2.13 3.15 -24.27
N THR A 213 0.92 2.80 -23.84
CA THR A 213 0.54 2.78 -22.43
C THR A 213 1.35 1.73 -21.67
N GLU A 214 1.44 0.51 -22.19
CA GLU A 214 2.22 -0.59 -21.61
C GLU A 214 3.71 -0.24 -21.51
N LEU A 215 4.30 0.32 -22.58
CA LEU A 215 5.72 0.71 -22.55
C LEU A 215 5.99 1.86 -21.57
N THR A 216 5.02 2.77 -21.41
CA THR A 216 5.14 3.86 -20.42
C THR A 216 5.09 3.30 -19.01
N LEU A 217 4.17 2.37 -18.74
CA LEU A 217 4.09 1.67 -17.45
C LEU A 217 5.38 0.91 -17.14
N SER A 218 6.03 0.31 -18.13
CA SER A 218 7.29 -0.41 -17.90
C SER A 218 8.41 0.52 -17.44
N ILE A 219 8.53 1.72 -18.02
CA ILE A 219 9.52 2.71 -17.61
C ILE A 219 9.19 3.24 -16.21
N VAL A 220 7.94 3.62 -15.97
CA VAL A 220 7.52 4.17 -14.67
C VAL A 220 7.77 3.17 -13.55
N THR A 221 7.33 1.91 -13.71
CA THR A 221 7.53 0.87 -12.69
C THR A 221 9.01 0.51 -12.49
N ARG A 222 9.87 0.65 -13.51
CA ARG A 222 11.32 0.50 -13.37
C ARG A 222 11.92 1.59 -12.49
N GLU A 223 11.56 2.84 -12.73
CA GLU A 223 12.01 3.96 -11.90
C GLU A 223 11.51 3.82 -10.46
N MET A 224 10.29 3.30 -10.28
CA MET A 224 9.75 3.02 -8.96
C MET A 224 10.51 1.95 -8.19
N SER A 225 10.98 0.90 -8.86
CA SER A 225 11.89 -0.08 -8.27
C SER A 225 13.17 0.60 -7.75
N ALA A 226 13.76 1.49 -8.54
CA ALA A 226 14.99 2.20 -8.16
C ALA A 226 14.78 3.23 -7.04
N GLU A 227 13.62 3.89 -7.00
CA GLU A 227 13.27 4.83 -5.94
C GLU A 227 12.97 4.11 -4.62
N THR A 228 12.27 2.98 -4.67
CA THR A 228 12.01 2.11 -3.51
C THR A 228 13.33 1.71 -2.84
N MET A 229 14.33 1.27 -3.62
CA MET A 229 15.65 0.92 -3.10
C MET A 229 16.42 2.10 -2.47
N ARG A 230 16.08 3.34 -2.84
CA ARG A 230 16.71 4.55 -2.29
C ARG A 230 16.02 5.05 -1.02
N LYS A 231 14.70 4.92 -0.93
CA LYS A 231 13.89 5.50 0.15
C LYS A 231 13.74 4.59 1.37
N TYR A 232 13.64 3.27 1.19
CA TYR A 232 13.33 2.36 2.29
C TYR A 232 14.58 1.71 2.92
N PRO A 233 14.56 1.41 4.23
CA PRO A 233 15.59 0.60 4.88
C PRO A 233 15.63 -0.84 4.31
N SER A 234 16.80 -1.46 4.39
CA SER A 234 17.17 -2.63 3.56
C SER A 234 16.29 -3.88 3.69
N SER A 235 15.55 -4.05 4.78
CA SER A 235 14.72 -5.25 5.02
C SER A 235 13.42 -5.25 4.22
N GLN A 236 12.80 -4.10 3.97
CA GLN A 236 11.53 -3.98 3.23
C GLN A 236 11.72 -3.52 1.78
N ALA A 237 12.80 -2.79 1.50
CA ALA A 237 13.11 -2.28 0.16
C ALA A 237 13.24 -3.38 -0.90
N GLY A 238 13.86 -4.51 -0.54
CA GLY A 238 14.19 -5.60 -1.46
C GLY A 238 12.97 -6.27 -2.10
N PRO A 239 12.03 -6.82 -1.31
CA PRO A 239 10.82 -7.44 -1.83
C PRO A 239 9.97 -6.50 -2.69
N LEU A 240 9.73 -5.27 -2.23
CA LEU A 240 8.90 -4.29 -2.93
C LEU A 240 9.55 -3.83 -4.25
N ALA A 241 10.86 -3.53 -4.23
CA ALA A 241 11.59 -3.18 -5.45
C ALA A 241 11.57 -4.33 -6.46
N LYS A 242 11.61 -5.59 -6.00
CA LYS A 242 11.49 -6.77 -6.86
C LYS A 242 10.09 -6.88 -7.48
N GLN A 243 9.03 -6.59 -6.75
CA GLN A 243 7.67 -6.55 -7.30
C GLN A 243 7.54 -5.52 -8.42
N TRP A 244 8.03 -4.29 -8.19
CA TRP A 244 8.05 -3.24 -9.21
C TRP A 244 8.86 -3.62 -10.45
N ARG A 245 10.03 -4.24 -10.24
CA ARG A 245 10.86 -4.72 -11.35
C ARG A 245 10.17 -5.82 -12.16
N ASN A 246 9.47 -6.72 -11.52
CA ASN A 246 8.71 -7.78 -12.19
C ASN A 246 7.50 -7.23 -12.97
N LEU A 247 6.84 -6.18 -12.47
CA LEU A 247 5.80 -5.47 -13.22
C LEU A 247 6.39 -4.77 -14.45
N SER A 248 7.54 -4.11 -14.28
CA SER A 248 8.24 -3.45 -15.38
C SER A 248 8.55 -4.39 -16.54
N ILE A 249 9.15 -5.55 -16.24
CA ILE A 249 9.49 -6.55 -17.26
C ILE A 249 8.23 -7.05 -17.98
N ARG A 250 7.15 -7.36 -17.23
CA ARG A 250 5.90 -7.84 -17.83
C ARG A 250 5.27 -6.82 -18.77
N TYR A 251 5.19 -5.55 -18.35
CA TYR A 251 4.67 -4.48 -19.21
C TYR A 251 5.54 -4.23 -20.43
N GLU A 252 6.86 -4.34 -20.30
CA GLU A 252 7.77 -4.19 -21.44
C GLU A 252 7.56 -5.32 -22.47
N GLU A 253 7.46 -6.58 -22.02
CA GLU A 253 7.19 -7.72 -22.90
C GLU A 253 5.84 -7.58 -23.62
N GLN A 254 4.78 -7.23 -22.90
CA GLN A 254 3.44 -7.00 -23.46
C GLN A 254 3.47 -5.84 -24.47
N ALA A 255 4.13 -4.74 -24.14
CA ALA A 255 4.24 -3.59 -25.03
C ALA A 255 4.87 -3.96 -26.36
N TRP A 256 5.97 -4.73 -26.35
CA TRP A 256 6.65 -5.12 -27.60
C TRP A 256 5.83 -6.12 -28.42
N GLU A 257 5.08 -7.01 -27.77
CA GLU A 257 4.12 -7.89 -28.46
C GLU A 257 3.04 -7.07 -29.15
N THR A 258 2.40 -6.15 -28.41
CA THR A 258 1.35 -5.26 -28.91
C THR A 258 1.85 -4.34 -30.02
N LEU A 259 3.07 -3.79 -29.90
CA LEU A 259 3.65 -2.86 -30.86
C LEU A 259 4.22 -3.54 -32.12
N SER A 260 4.53 -4.84 -32.05
CA SER A 260 5.20 -5.56 -33.14
C SER A 260 4.56 -5.39 -34.54
N PRO A 261 3.23 -5.30 -34.72
CA PRO A 261 2.63 -5.11 -36.04
C PRO A 261 2.79 -3.69 -36.62
N PHE A 262 3.13 -2.71 -35.76
CA PHE A 262 3.23 -1.30 -36.13
C PHE A 262 4.66 -0.85 -36.38
N LEU A 263 5.64 -1.62 -35.92
CA LEU A 263 7.04 -1.25 -35.96
C LEU A 263 7.79 -1.95 -37.10
N VAL A 264 8.70 -1.21 -37.72
CA VAL A 264 9.67 -1.80 -38.63
C VAL A 264 10.65 -2.62 -37.81
N SER A 265 10.66 -3.93 -38.03
CA SER A 265 11.69 -4.80 -37.46
C SER A 265 13.06 -4.22 -37.84
N PRO A 266 14.03 -4.08 -36.93
CA PRO A 266 15.35 -3.57 -37.27
C PRO A 266 15.97 -4.52 -38.30
N ALA A 267 15.80 -4.18 -39.57
CA ALA A 267 16.46 -4.85 -40.65
C ALA A 267 17.95 -4.68 -40.39
N LEU A 268 18.65 -5.80 -40.22
CA LEU A 268 20.10 -5.93 -40.40
C LEU A 268 20.52 -4.97 -41.53
N HIS A 269 21.01 -3.80 -41.16
CA HIS A 269 21.36 -2.76 -42.11
C HIS A 269 22.56 -3.25 -42.92
N GLY A 270 22.27 -3.82 -44.08
CA GLY A 270 23.11 -3.82 -45.28
C GLY A 270 24.61 -4.04 -45.09
N ALA A 271 25.05 -5.23 -44.69
CA ALA A 271 26.37 -5.73 -45.09
C ALA A 271 26.30 -6.23 -46.54
N LYS A 272 26.16 -5.32 -47.51
CA LYS A 272 26.53 -5.64 -48.91
C LYS A 272 28.05 -5.71 -48.95
N VAL A 273 28.59 -6.92 -48.72
CA VAL A 273 29.97 -7.24 -49.09
C VAL A 273 30.08 -7.08 -50.60
N GLN A 274 30.69 -5.98 -51.05
CA GLN A 274 31.19 -5.86 -52.41
C GLN A 274 32.30 -6.90 -52.56
N VAL A 275 32.00 -8.02 -53.20
CA VAL A 275 33.02 -8.94 -53.70
C VAL A 275 33.68 -8.25 -54.88
N ASN A 276 34.86 -7.67 -54.64
CA ASN A 276 35.75 -7.22 -55.69
C ASN A 276 36.25 -8.45 -56.46
N ILE A 277 35.72 -8.65 -57.67
CA ILE A 277 36.29 -9.57 -58.65
C ILE A 277 37.44 -8.81 -59.32
N SER A 278 38.66 -8.92 -58.77
CA SER A 278 39.87 -8.63 -59.51
C SER A 278 40.21 -9.84 -60.37
N ARG A 279 39.92 -9.72 -61.67
CA ARG A 279 40.52 -10.54 -62.73
C ARG A 279 41.98 -10.10 -62.86
N ASP A 280 42.90 -10.89 -62.33
CA ASP A 280 44.29 -10.82 -62.75
C ASP A 280 44.47 -11.69 -63.98
N ASN A 281 44.74 -11.02 -65.09
CA ASN A 281 45.42 -11.59 -66.25
C ASN A 281 46.91 -11.68 -65.89
N GLU A 282 47.46 -12.89 -65.89
CA GLU A 282 48.74 -13.27 -66.51
C GLU A 282 48.91 -14.79 -66.48
#